data_AF-A0A412AZF8-F1
#
_entry.id   AF-A0A412AZF8-F1
#
_cell.length_a   1.000
_cell.length_b   1.000
_cell.length_c   1.000
_cell.angle_alpha   90.00
_cell.angle_beta   90.00
_cell.angle_gamma   90.00
#
_symmetry.space_group_name_H-M   'P 1'
#
loop_
_entity.id
_entity.type
_entity.pdbx_description
1 polymer ?
#
loop_
_entity_poly.entity_id
_entity_poly.type
_entity_poly.pdbx_seq_one_letter_code
_entity_poly.pdbx_strand_id
1 'polypeptide(L)'
;MNQEGQISGANWGSYPATSQIWMKDMYYAFLPFSILEPDLFKKGILWFLKYGIRPKGGRFDGGVYHSLTNSLSSVIMAGLYYEYTGDNHLFLSNPWIYEKMEEIMAQVMKLKAPDAWLFPSLWISDALSLGKYHTGSNVLVWKAFQGLSLIARNVLDDEMKAKEYQDIAQNVFFDIEKYMTLDGKFGQQYLEGIGGLTPEEQRFYPVHTMKKNILVK
;
A
#
# COMPACT_ATOMS: atom_id res chain seq x y z
N MET A 1 -5.15 0.36 22.09
CA MET A 1 -3.94 1.19 22.28
C MET A 1 -3.70 1.36 23.75
N ASN A 2 -2.45 1.52 24.17
CA ASN A 2 -2.12 1.84 25.57
C ASN A 2 -2.44 3.32 25.88
N GLN A 3 -2.19 3.72 27.13
CA GLN A 3 -2.43 5.09 27.62
C GLN A 3 -1.59 6.15 26.88
N GLU A 4 -0.51 5.73 26.20
CA GLU A 4 0.38 6.59 25.41
C GLU A 4 -0.01 6.65 23.92
N GLY A 5 -1.12 6.03 23.51
CA GLY A 5 -1.56 6.03 22.11
C GLY A 5 -0.77 5.09 21.20
N GLN A 6 -0.08 4.08 21.76
CA GLN A 6 0.63 3.06 21.01
C GLN A 6 -0.25 1.82 20.81
N ILE A 7 -0.08 1.14 19.67
CA ILE A 7 -0.71 -0.15 19.42
C ILE A 7 -0.05 -1.20 20.32
N SER A 8 -0.86 -1.97 21.05
CA SER A 8 -0.38 -2.91 22.09
C SER A 8 -0.39 -4.38 21.64
N GLY A 9 -0.73 -4.65 20.38
CA GLY A 9 -0.75 -5.99 19.79
C GLY A 9 -1.81 -6.10 18.69
N ALA A 10 -1.49 -6.86 17.65
CA ALA A 10 -2.40 -7.17 16.55
C ALA A 10 -1.91 -8.38 15.77
N ASN A 11 -2.11 -9.55 16.34
CA ASN A 11 -1.78 -10.84 15.71
C ASN A 11 -3.08 -11.61 15.62
N TRP A 12 -3.71 -11.65 14.44
CA TRP A 12 -4.92 -12.42 14.25
C TRP A 12 -4.52 -13.90 14.13
N GLY A 13 -4.77 -14.67 15.19
CA GLY A 13 -4.58 -16.13 15.18
C GLY A 13 -3.30 -16.66 15.85
N SER A 14 -2.51 -15.83 16.51
CA SER A 14 -1.44 -16.30 17.40
C SER A 14 -1.56 -15.71 18.80
N TYR A 15 -1.23 -16.56 19.78
CA TYR A 15 -1.30 -16.35 21.23
C TYR A 15 -0.88 -14.92 21.66
N PRO A 16 -1.53 -14.30 22.66
CA PRO A 16 -1.33 -12.88 23.03
C PRO A 16 0.02 -12.55 23.69
N ALA A 17 1.07 -13.34 23.48
CA ALA A 17 2.35 -13.21 24.21
C ALA A 17 3.53 -12.72 23.37
N THR A 18 3.32 -12.11 22.20
CA THR A 18 4.41 -11.44 21.50
C THR A 18 4.21 -9.93 21.53
N SER A 19 5.28 -9.19 21.82
CA SER A 19 5.36 -7.71 21.68
C SER A 19 5.42 -7.28 20.21
N GLN A 20 5.16 -8.19 19.28
CA GLN A 20 5.27 -7.99 17.85
C GLN A 20 3.90 -7.62 17.28
N ILE A 21 3.90 -6.70 16.32
CA ILE A 21 2.70 -6.24 15.62
C ILE A 21 2.82 -6.69 14.18
N TRP A 22 1.86 -7.51 13.74
CA TRP A 22 1.71 -7.83 12.34
C TRP A 22 1.02 -6.68 11.63
N MET A 23 1.77 -5.98 10.78
CA MET A 23 1.31 -4.74 10.15
C MET A 23 0.03 -4.95 9.33
N LYS A 24 -0.06 -6.05 8.58
CA LYS A 24 -1.20 -6.30 7.73
C LYS A 24 -2.46 -6.69 8.51
N ASP A 25 -2.31 -7.53 9.54
CA ASP A 25 -3.37 -7.86 10.49
C ASP A 25 -3.89 -6.60 11.17
N MET A 26 -2.97 -5.72 11.61
CA MET A 26 -3.35 -4.47 12.24
C MET A 26 -4.08 -3.53 11.28
N TYR A 27 -3.63 -3.44 10.03
CA TYR A 27 -4.32 -2.68 9.00
C TYR A 27 -5.77 -3.15 8.86
N TYR A 28 -6.00 -4.46 8.72
CA TYR A 28 -7.35 -5.02 8.61
C TYR A 28 -8.19 -4.81 9.87
N ALA A 29 -7.59 -4.95 11.05
CA ALA A 29 -8.26 -4.67 12.32
C ALA A 29 -8.68 -3.20 12.47
N PHE A 30 -7.97 -2.26 11.83
CA PHE A 30 -8.34 -0.86 11.85
C PHE A 30 -9.46 -0.49 10.88
N LEU A 31 -9.65 -1.22 9.76
CA LEU A 31 -10.60 -0.81 8.72
C LEU A 31 -12.02 -0.52 9.24
N PRO A 32 -12.63 -1.34 10.13
CA PRO A 32 -13.95 -1.04 10.67
C PRO A 32 -14.03 0.28 11.45
N PHE A 33 -12.92 0.72 12.07
CA PHE A 33 -12.89 1.97 12.82
C PHE A 33 -12.95 3.21 11.93
N SER A 34 -12.67 3.10 10.62
CA SER A 34 -12.89 4.22 9.69
C SER A 34 -14.34 4.72 9.73
N ILE A 35 -15.29 3.82 10.00
CA ILE A 35 -16.72 4.08 10.06
C ILE A 35 -17.19 4.28 11.50
N LEU A 36 -16.77 3.35 12.38
CA LEU A 36 -17.33 3.24 13.73
C LEU A 36 -16.64 4.16 14.75
N GLU A 37 -15.34 4.38 14.61
CA GLU A 37 -14.52 5.13 15.58
C GLU A 37 -13.43 5.96 14.85
N PRO A 38 -13.80 7.02 14.11
CA PRO A 38 -12.86 7.74 13.24
C PRO A 38 -11.67 8.36 13.98
N ASP A 39 -11.86 8.77 15.24
CA ASP A 39 -10.77 9.26 16.10
C ASP A 39 -9.74 8.18 16.44
N LEU A 40 -10.19 6.94 16.61
CA LEU A 40 -9.31 5.79 16.77
C LEU A 40 -8.58 5.48 15.47
N PHE A 41 -9.28 5.57 14.34
CA PHE A 41 -8.71 5.34 13.01
C PHE A 41 -7.61 6.36 12.66
N LYS A 42 -7.79 7.64 13.01
CA LYS A 42 -6.74 8.68 12.89
C LYS A 42 -5.44 8.28 13.54
N LYS A 43 -5.50 7.78 14.78
CA LYS A 43 -4.30 7.31 15.50
C LYS A 43 -3.63 6.14 14.76
N GLY A 44 -4.41 5.28 14.11
CA GLY A 44 -3.90 4.25 13.20
C GLY A 44 -3.14 4.83 12.01
N ILE A 45 -3.68 5.85 11.34
CA ILE A 45 -2.99 6.56 10.23
C ILE A 45 -1.62 7.05 10.69
N LEU A 46 -1.58 7.77 11.82
CA LEU A 46 -0.33 8.33 12.36
C LEU A 46 0.68 7.24 12.73
N TRP A 47 0.21 6.11 13.27
CA TRP A 47 1.07 4.98 13.58
C TRP A 47 1.68 4.37 12.31
N PHE A 48 0.88 4.14 11.27
CA PHE A 48 1.39 3.61 10.00
C PHE A 48 2.29 4.60 9.25
N LEU A 49 2.10 5.92 9.38
CA LEU A 49 3.05 6.90 8.84
C LEU A 49 4.44 6.76 9.47
N LYS A 50 4.50 6.36 10.74
CA LYS A 50 5.76 6.18 11.47
C LYS A 50 6.39 4.81 11.26
N TYR A 51 5.58 3.75 11.17
CA TYR A 51 6.06 2.37 11.24
C TYR A 51 5.76 1.52 9.99
N GLY A 52 4.93 2.00 9.05
CA GLY A 52 4.47 1.26 7.88
C GLY A 52 5.57 0.88 6.88
N ILE A 53 6.66 1.66 6.85
CA ILE A 53 7.84 1.34 6.05
C ILE A 53 8.85 0.59 6.91
N ARG A 54 9.22 -0.61 6.47
CA ARG A 54 10.24 -1.42 7.15
C ARG A 54 11.60 -0.70 7.10
N PRO A 55 12.28 -0.48 8.23
CA PRO A 55 13.63 0.07 8.21
C PRO A 55 14.62 -0.95 7.64
N LYS A 56 15.73 -0.44 7.07
CA LYS A 56 16.84 -1.28 6.65
C LYS A 56 17.40 -2.04 7.86
N GLY A 57 17.59 -3.35 7.73
CA GLY A 57 18.15 -4.21 8.78
C GLY A 57 19.17 -5.19 8.22
N GLY A 58 19.74 -6.03 9.10
CA GLY A 58 20.78 -6.98 8.71
C GLY A 58 20.32 -8.09 7.76
N ARG A 59 19.03 -8.46 7.81
CA ARG A 59 18.45 -9.54 6.97
C ARG A 59 17.67 -9.03 5.75
N PHE A 60 17.15 -7.81 5.80
CA PHE A 60 16.27 -7.26 4.78
C PHE A 60 16.61 -5.79 4.54
N ASP A 61 16.68 -5.38 3.27
CA ASP A 61 16.98 -3.99 2.89
C ASP A 61 15.89 -2.99 3.32
N GLY A 62 14.68 -3.47 3.58
CA GLY A 62 13.55 -2.63 3.98
C GLY A 62 13.09 -1.69 2.84
N GLY A 63 12.53 -0.54 3.22
CA GLY A 63 12.00 0.45 2.30
C GLY A 63 10.68 0.04 1.64
N VAL A 64 10.16 0.90 0.77
CA VAL A 64 8.84 0.71 0.13
C VAL A 64 8.78 -0.52 -0.78
N TYR A 65 9.91 -0.89 -1.40
CA TYR A 65 10.02 -2.10 -2.24
C TYR A 65 9.83 -3.39 -1.44
N HIS A 66 10.19 -3.39 -0.15
CA HIS A 66 10.04 -4.58 0.68
C HIS A 66 8.59 -5.06 0.70
N SER A 67 7.64 -4.15 0.93
CA SER A 67 6.22 -4.47 0.93
C SER A 67 5.42 -3.21 0.65
N LEU A 68 4.90 -3.09 -0.58
CA LEU A 68 4.04 -1.97 -0.96
C LEU A 68 2.75 -1.95 -0.13
N THR A 69 2.19 -3.13 0.14
CA THR A 69 0.99 -3.30 0.94
C THR A 69 1.11 -2.74 2.36
N ASN A 70 2.25 -2.91 3.02
CA ASN A 70 2.48 -2.35 4.35
C ASN A 70 2.84 -0.86 4.27
N SER A 71 3.66 -0.48 3.30
CA SER A 71 4.15 0.90 3.15
C SER A 71 3.04 1.88 2.81
N LEU A 72 2.00 1.42 2.10
CA LEU A 72 0.87 2.25 1.66
C LEU A 72 -0.29 2.30 2.67
N SER A 73 -0.23 1.52 3.76
CA SER A 73 -1.34 1.41 4.74
C SER A 73 -1.84 2.78 5.19
N SER A 74 -0.94 3.69 5.60
CA SER A 74 -1.34 5.03 6.05
C SER A 74 -1.96 5.87 4.96
N VAL A 75 -1.43 5.83 3.73
CA VAL A 75 -1.93 6.61 2.60
C VAL A 75 -3.35 6.19 2.24
N ILE A 76 -3.58 4.88 2.20
CA ILE A 76 -4.92 4.33 1.94
C ILE A 76 -5.87 4.65 3.08
N MET A 77 -5.44 4.46 4.32
CA MET A 77 -6.26 4.79 5.48
C MET A 77 -6.62 6.27 5.51
N ALA A 78 -5.71 7.18 5.17
CA ALA A 78 -6.02 8.61 5.08
C ALA A 78 -7.05 8.93 4.00
N GLY A 79 -6.92 8.32 2.81
CA GLY A 79 -7.93 8.43 1.75
C GLY A 79 -9.30 7.92 2.19
N LEU A 80 -9.37 6.72 2.79
CA LEU A 80 -10.61 6.14 3.30
C LEU A 80 -11.23 6.97 4.43
N TYR A 81 -10.40 7.48 5.35
CA TYR A 81 -10.85 8.38 6.41
C TYR A 81 -11.51 9.61 5.82
N TYR A 82 -10.87 10.24 4.84
CA TYR A 82 -11.40 11.43 4.19
C TYR A 82 -12.67 11.14 3.39
N GLU A 83 -12.70 10.06 2.60
CA GLU A 83 -13.89 9.61 1.86
C GLU A 83 -15.10 9.42 2.76
N TYR A 84 -14.90 8.90 3.97
CA TYR A 84 -16.00 8.62 4.89
C TYR A 84 -16.42 9.85 5.72
N THR A 85 -15.46 10.67 6.17
CA THR A 85 -15.72 11.74 7.15
C THR A 85 -15.84 13.13 6.54
N GLY A 86 -15.20 13.39 5.39
CA GLY A 86 -15.00 14.74 4.87
C GLY A 86 -14.17 15.65 5.80
N ASP A 87 -13.42 15.09 6.77
CA ASP A 87 -12.70 15.88 7.76
C ASP A 87 -11.45 16.55 7.16
N ASN A 88 -11.59 17.83 6.84
CA ASN A 88 -10.50 18.69 6.39
C ASN A 88 -9.52 19.04 7.53
N HIS A 89 -9.95 19.05 8.80
CA HIS A 89 -9.14 19.54 9.92
C HIS A 89 -7.91 18.68 10.17
N LEU A 90 -8.02 17.35 10.00
CA LEU A 90 -6.87 16.45 10.16
C LEU A 90 -5.67 16.94 9.34
N PHE A 91 -5.89 17.25 8.06
CA PHE A 91 -4.82 17.61 7.14
C PHE A 91 -4.45 19.10 7.24
N LEU A 92 -5.42 20.00 7.38
CA LEU A 92 -5.14 21.44 7.49
C LEU A 92 -4.40 21.80 8.78
N SER A 93 -4.74 21.17 9.90
CA SER A 93 -4.05 21.40 11.18
C SER A 93 -2.75 20.62 11.30
N ASN A 94 -2.51 19.63 10.44
CA ASN A 94 -1.30 18.82 10.43
C ASN A 94 -0.77 18.61 9.01
N PRO A 95 -0.26 19.67 8.32
CA PRO A 95 0.19 19.57 6.93
C PRO A 95 1.23 18.48 6.70
N TRP A 96 2.07 18.23 7.71
CA TRP A 96 3.08 17.17 7.71
C TRP A 96 2.52 15.78 7.41
N ILE A 97 1.24 15.50 7.72
CA ILE A 97 0.60 14.22 7.41
C ILE A 97 0.57 14.02 5.90
N TYR A 98 0.11 15.02 5.16
CA TYR A 98 0.01 14.96 3.72
C TYR A 98 1.39 14.96 3.06
N GLU A 99 2.29 15.85 3.50
CA GLU A 99 3.69 15.87 3.04
C GLU A 99 4.36 14.50 3.21
N LYS A 100 4.14 13.84 4.35
CA LYS A 100 4.70 12.51 4.59
C LYS A 100 4.13 11.45 3.65
N MET A 101 2.84 11.53 3.31
CA MET A 101 2.25 10.64 2.31
C MET A 101 2.84 10.90 0.91
N GLU A 102 3.06 12.16 0.54
CA GLU A 102 3.74 12.51 -0.72
C GLU A 102 5.17 11.96 -0.77
N GLU A 103 5.93 12.05 0.32
CA GLU A 103 7.28 11.45 0.41
C GLU A 103 7.26 9.93 0.21
N ILE A 104 6.26 9.24 0.75
CA ILE A 104 6.08 7.79 0.57
C ILE A 104 5.77 7.50 -0.90
N MET A 105 4.82 8.23 -1.50
CA MET A 105 4.44 8.03 -2.90
C MET A 105 5.56 8.40 -3.88
N ALA A 106 6.39 9.40 -3.58
CA ALA A 106 7.58 9.72 -4.35
C ALA A 106 8.60 8.56 -4.33
N GLN A 107 8.74 7.84 -3.22
CA GLN A 107 9.56 6.63 -3.16
C GLN A 107 8.95 5.48 -3.97
N VAL A 108 7.62 5.32 -3.93
CA VAL A 108 6.91 4.31 -4.74
C VAL A 108 7.07 4.61 -6.24
N MET A 109 6.97 5.88 -6.64
CA MET A 109 7.16 6.30 -8.03
C MET A 109 8.54 5.96 -8.59
N LYS A 110 9.58 5.97 -7.77
CA LYS A 110 10.93 5.53 -8.17
C LYS A 110 11.01 4.03 -8.50
N LEU A 111 10.05 3.22 -8.06
CA LEU A 111 9.99 1.80 -8.36
C LEU A 111 9.20 1.47 -9.64
N LYS A 112 8.48 2.43 -10.21
CA LYS A 112 7.62 2.22 -11.38
C LYS A 112 8.40 1.50 -12.48
N ALA A 113 7.78 0.51 -13.11
CA ALA A 113 8.33 -0.11 -14.30
C ALA A 113 8.61 0.97 -15.38
N PRO A 114 9.66 0.82 -16.21
CA PRO A 114 9.92 1.76 -17.30
C PRO A 114 8.75 1.79 -18.30
N ASP A 115 8.25 0.61 -18.68
CA ASP A 115 7.30 0.45 -19.79
C ASP A 115 5.85 0.19 -19.34
N ALA A 116 5.56 0.35 -18.04
CA ALA A 116 4.23 0.18 -17.47
C ALA A 116 4.03 1.03 -16.20
N TRP A 117 2.78 1.23 -15.83
CA TRP A 117 2.31 1.81 -14.57
C TRP A 117 2.12 0.73 -13.51
N LEU A 118 3.09 -0.19 -13.43
CA LEU A 118 3.13 -1.27 -12.46
C LEU A 118 4.34 -1.12 -11.54
N PHE A 119 4.14 -1.48 -10.29
CA PHE A 119 5.06 -1.28 -9.19
C PHE A 119 5.45 -2.62 -8.59
N PRO A 120 6.76 -2.91 -8.51
CA PRO A 120 7.22 -4.17 -7.98
C PRO A 120 7.14 -4.16 -6.44
N SER A 121 6.85 -5.33 -5.87
CA SER A 121 6.83 -5.55 -4.42
C SER A 121 7.48 -6.89 -4.16
N LEU A 122 8.39 -6.99 -3.20
CA LEU A 122 9.02 -8.27 -2.88
C LEU A 122 8.11 -9.16 -2.00
N TRP A 123 7.47 -8.54 -1.00
CA TRP A 123 6.58 -9.19 -0.05
C TRP A 123 5.17 -8.60 -0.09
N ILE A 124 4.16 -9.43 0.17
CA ILE A 124 2.77 -9.00 0.43
C ILE A 124 2.59 -8.68 1.91
N SER A 125 3.18 -9.48 2.78
CA SER A 125 3.29 -9.21 4.23
C SER A 125 4.45 -10.05 4.73
N ASP A 126 4.18 -11.33 5.00
CA ASP A 126 5.13 -12.40 5.31
C ASP A 126 5.27 -13.43 4.20
N ALA A 127 4.33 -13.44 3.25
CA ALA A 127 4.46 -14.17 2.02
C ALA A 127 5.14 -13.33 0.93
N LEU A 128 5.87 -14.01 0.07
CA LEU A 128 6.39 -13.43 -1.16
C LEU A 128 5.24 -13.01 -2.08
N SER A 129 5.47 -11.98 -2.88
CA SER A 129 4.52 -11.40 -3.85
C SER A 129 4.04 -12.33 -4.96
N LEU A 130 4.63 -13.53 -5.09
CA LEU A 130 4.31 -14.51 -6.14
C LEU A 130 4.37 -13.97 -7.59
N GLY A 131 4.98 -12.80 -7.79
CA GLY A 131 5.22 -12.11 -9.05
C GLY A 131 6.27 -11.02 -8.84
N LYS A 132 6.80 -10.46 -9.93
CA LYS A 132 7.52 -9.17 -9.86
C LYS A 132 6.54 -8.06 -9.50
N TYR A 133 5.36 -8.10 -10.11
CA TYR A 133 4.24 -7.19 -9.86
C TYR A 133 3.09 -7.98 -9.26
N HIS A 134 2.80 -7.76 -7.98
CA HIS A 134 1.66 -8.39 -7.28
C HIS A 134 0.40 -7.54 -7.49
N THR A 135 -0.71 -8.16 -7.86
CA THR A 135 -1.94 -7.48 -8.25
C THR A 135 -2.52 -6.69 -7.08
N GLY A 136 -2.65 -7.33 -5.91
CA GLY A 136 -3.16 -6.64 -4.72
C GLY A 136 -2.31 -5.43 -4.32
N SER A 137 -0.98 -5.51 -4.48
CA SER A 137 -0.07 -4.39 -4.19
C SER A 137 -0.31 -3.22 -5.15
N ASN A 138 -0.56 -3.50 -6.43
CA ASN A 138 -0.80 -2.47 -7.44
C ASN A 138 -2.20 -1.85 -7.30
N VAL A 139 -3.21 -2.63 -6.90
CA VAL A 139 -4.53 -2.11 -6.50
C VAL A 139 -4.37 -1.11 -5.34
N LEU A 140 -3.48 -1.40 -4.39
CA LEU A 140 -3.19 -0.49 -3.28
C LEU A 140 -2.48 0.79 -3.74
N VAL A 141 -1.60 0.73 -4.75
CA VAL A 141 -1.01 1.93 -5.36
C VAL A 141 -2.08 2.78 -6.05
N TRP A 142 -2.96 2.15 -6.83
CA TRP A 142 -4.11 2.83 -7.45
C TRP A 142 -4.97 3.56 -6.41
N LYS A 143 -5.39 2.85 -5.36
CA LYS A 143 -6.23 3.43 -4.30
C LYS A 143 -5.52 4.54 -3.52
N ALA A 144 -4.20 4.42 -3.31
CA ALA A 144 -3.41 5.47 -2.66
C ALA A 144 -3.40 6.77 -3.47
N PHE A 145 -3.21 6.69 -4.79
CA PHE A 145 -3.29 7.88 -5.66
C PHE A 145 -4.71 8.47 -5.72
N GLN A 146 -5.76 7.65 -5.72
CA GLN A 146 -7.13 8.15 -5.61
C GLN A 146 -7.36 8.94 -4.32
N GLY A 147 -6.91 8.39 -3.18
CA GLY A 147 -7.02 9.07 -1.88
C GLY A 147 -6.28 10.40 -1.84
N LEU A 148 -5.04 10.44 -2.34
CA LEU A 148 -4.27 11.69 -2.42
C LEU A 148 -4.90 12.71 -3.36
N SER A 149 -5.40 12.29 -4.53
CA SER A 149 -6.11 13.16 -5.46
C SER A 149 -7.30 13.84 -4.79
N LEU A 150 -8.07 13.07 -4.03
CA LEU A 150 -9.25 13.56 -3.32
C LEU A 150 -8.90 14.59 -2.25
N ILE A 151 -7.86 14.33 -1.45
CA ILE A 151 -7.38 15.25 -0.40
C ILE A 151 -6.77 16.51 -1.03
N ALA A 152 -5.97 16.37 -2.08
CA ALA A 152 -5.37 17.50 -2.81
C ALA A 152 -6.45 18.47 -3.28
N ARG A 153 -7.50 17.96 -3.94
CA ARG A 153 -8.60 18.77 -4.47
C ARG A 153 -9.41 19.42 -3.36
N ASN A 154 -9.93 18.61 -2.45
CA ASN A 154 -11.02 19.06 -1.57
C ASN A 154 -10.53 19.70 -0.27
N VAL A 155 -9.29 19.45 0.12
CA VAL A 155 -8.71 19.96 1.38
C VAL A 155 -7.66 21.02 1.12
N LEU A 156 -6.79 20.80 0.12
CA LEU A 156 -5.66 21.69 -0.15
C LEU A 156 -5.92 22.69 -1.29
N ASP A 157 -7.05 22.56 -1.99
CA ASP A 157 -7.40 23.36 -3.18
C ASP A 157 -6.31 23.30 -4.28
N ASP A 158 -5.62 22.17 -4.38
CA ASP A 158 -4.55 21.93 -5.36
C ASP A 158 -5.06 21.06 -6.51
N GLU A 159 -5.82 21.67 -7.43
CA GLU A 159 -6.42 20.97 -8.57
C GLU A 159 -5.36 20.41 -9.53
N MET A 160 -4.19 21.05 -9.64
CA MET A 160 -3.11 20.58 -10.50
C MET A 160 -2.58 19.23 -10.02
N LYS A 161 -2.25 19.14 -8.73
CA LYS A 161 -1.77 17.90 -8.11
C LYS A 161 -2.87 16.85 -8.04
N ALA A 162 -4.11 17.26 -7.76
CA ALA A 162 -5.25 16.35 -7.79
C ALA A 162 -5.40 15.67 -9.15
N LYS A 163 -5.30 16.44 -10.25
CA LYS A 163 -5.35 15.92 -11.61
C LYS A 163 -4.18 14.98 -11.90
N GLU A 164 -2.95 15.36 -11.53
CA GLU A 164 -1.77 14.50 -11.71
C GLU A 164 -1.98 13.13 -11.06
N TYR A 165 -2.41 13.10 -9.80
CA TYR A 165 -2.66 11.84 -9.10
C TYR A 165 -3.83 11.04 -9.69
N GLN A 166 -4.86 11.72 -10.19
CA GLN A 166 -5.96 11.06 -10.88
C GLN A 166 -5.50 10.40 -12.19
N ASP A 167 -4.67 11.10 -12.98
CA ASP A 167 -4.12 10.59 -14.23
C ASP A 167 -3.20 9.38 -13.97
N ILE A 168 -2.36 9.45 -12.93
CA ILE A 168 -1.54 8.32 -12.49
C ILE A 168 -2.42 7.13 -12.09
N ALA A 169 -3.41 7.35 -11.21
CA ALA A 169 -4.32 6.28 -10.77
C ALA A 169 -5.00 5.61 -11.97
N GLN A 170 -5.47 6.40 -12.94
CA GLN A 170 -6.11 5.87 -14.15
C GLN A 170 -5.17 4.99 -14.97
N ASN A 171 -3.91 5.39 -15.11
CA ASN A 171 -2.90 4.60 -15.81
C ASN A 171 -2.57 3.30 -15.08
N VAL A 172 -2.45 3.33 -13.73
CA VAL A 172 -2.26 2.12 -12.92
C VAL A 172 -3.43 1.16 -13.10
N PHE A 173 -4.66 1.66 -13.04
CA PHE A 173 -5.85 0.84 -13.24
C PHE A 173 -5.85 0.18 -14.62
N PHE A 174 -5.58 0.93 -15.69
CA PHE A 174 -5.52 0.38 -17.04
C PHE A 174 -4.47 -0.71 -17.20
N ASP A 175 -3.28 -0.55 -16.61
CA ASP A 175 -2.24 -1.58 -16.69
C ASP A 175 -2.53 -2.80 -15.81
N ILE A 176 -3.24 -2.65 -14.68
CA ILE A 176 -3.78 -3.78 -13.93
C ILE A 176 -4.75 -4.56 -14.81
N GLU A 177 -5.75 -3.90 -15.39
CA GLU A 177 -6.74 -4.56 -16.25
C GLU A 177 -6.09 -5.26 -17.44
N LYS A 178 -5.11 -4.60 -18.08
CA LYS A 178 -4.43 -5.10 -19.28
C LYS A 178 -3.51 -6.27 -19.01
N TYR A 179 -2.70 -6.22 -17.95
CA TYR A 179 -1.60 -7.18 -17.75
C TYR A 179 -1.84 -8.18 -16.62
N MET A 180 -2.72 -7.86 -15.66
CA MET A 180 -2.93 -8.68 -14.46
C MET A 180 -4.25 -9.45 -14.52
N THR A 181 -4.88 -9.54 -15.69
CA THR A 181 -6.04 -10.38 -15.93
C THR A 181 -5.77 -11.41 -17.02
N LEU A 182 -6.51 -12.53 -16.97
CA LEU A 182 -6.56 -13.52 -18.03
C LEU A 182 -7.96 -14.08 -18.22
N ASP A 183 -8.21 -14.67 -19.39
CA ASP A 183 -9.41 -15.47 -19.62
C ASP A 183 -9.23 -16.86 -19.00
N GLY A 184 -9.94 -17.09 -17.90
CA GLY A 184 -9.97 -18.35 -17.18
C GLY A 184 -11.29 -19.11 -17.35
N LYS A 185 -11.42 -20.23 -16.64
CA LYS A 185 -12.61 -21.11 -16.71
C LYS A 185 -13.92 -20.45 -16.28
N PHE A 186 -13.85 -19.30 -15.61
CA PHE A 186 -15.01 -18.54 -15.13
C PHE A 186 -15.11 -17.14 -15.78
N GLY A 187 -14.50 -16.95 -16.95
CA GLY A 187 -14.38 -15.66 -17.61
C GLY A 187 -13.10 -14.93 -17.22
N GLN A 188 -13.08 -13.60 -17.32
CA GLN A 188 -11.93 -12.78 -16.98
C GLN A 188 -11.62 -12.88 -15.48
N GLN A 189 -10.36 -13.12 -15.13
CA GLN A 189 -9.90 -13.34 -13.76
C GLN A 189 -8.61 -12.57 -13.49
N TYR A 190 -8.49 -12.01 -12.29
CA TYR A 190 -7.23 -11.44 -11.81
C TYR A 190 -6.23 -12.55 -11.47
N LEU A 191 -4.99 -12.31 -11.85
CA LEU A 191 -3.83 -13.07 -11.41
C LEU A 191 -3.41 -12.60 -10.02
N GLU A 192 -2.82 -13.48 -9.21
CA GLU A 192 -2.22 -13.07 -7.92
C GLU A 192 -1.07 -12.08 -8.16
N GLY A 193 -0.21 -12.37 -9.13
CA GLY A 193 0.86 -11.51 -9.59
C GLY A 193 1.45 -12.01 -10.89
N ILE A 194 2.23 -11.15 -11.54
CA ILE A 194 2.86 -11.41 -12.84
C ILE A 194 4.38 -11.21 -12.77
N GLY A 195 5.12 -11.98 -13.56
CA GLY A 195 6.57 -11.87 -13.66
C GLY A 195 7.04 -10.74 -14.57
N GLY A 196 6.23 -10.44 -15.59
CA GLY A 196 6.55 -9.50 -16.65
C GLY A 196 5.31 -9.17 -17.47
N LEU A 197 5.50 -8.42 -18.56
CA LEU A 197 4.41 -7.84 -19.34
C LEU A 197 4.00 -8.72 -20.53
N THR A 198 4.78 -9.75 -20.85
CA THR A 198 4.47 -10.69 -21.93
C THR A 198 3.50 -11.79 -21.46
N PRO A 199 2.69 -12.38 -22.36
CA PRO A 199 1.76 -13.45 -22.00
C PRO A 199 2.42 -14.67 -21.30
N GLU A 200 3.68 -14.96 -21.61
CA GLU A 200 4.44 -16.03 -20.98
C GLU A 200 4.81 -15.67 -19.54
N GLU A 201 5.38 -14.48 -19.32
CA GLU A 201 5.80 -14.01 -18.00
C GLU A 201 4.61 -13.66 -17.08
N GLN A 202 3.44 -13.38 -17.65
CA GLN A 202 2.19 -13.25 -16.88
C GLN A 202 1.82 -14.59 -16.21
N ARG A 203 2.02 -15.71 -16.89
CA ARG A 203 1.65 -17.04 -16.41
C ARG A 203 2.73 -17.69 -15.55
N PHE A 204 3.99 -17.36 -15.81
CA PHE A 204 5.13 -17.99 -15.15
C PHE A 204 6.07 -16.95 -14.56
N TYR A 205 6.22 -16.99 -13.25
CA TYR A 205 7.29 -16.28 -12.57
C TYR A 205 8.03 -17.19 -11.59
N PRO A 206 9.30 -17.53 -11.85
CA PRO A 206 10.00 -18.50 -11.03
C PRO A 206 10.26 -17.98 -9.60
N VAL A 207 9.91 -18.78 -8.59
CA VAL A 207 10.10 -18.42 -7.18
C VAL A 207 11.58 -18.20 -6.82
N HIS A 208 12.51 -18.88 -7.50
CA HIS A 208 13.95 -18.71 -7.26
C HIS A 208 14.45 -17.30 -7.58
N THR A 209 13.81 -16.60 -8.53
CA THR A 209 14.10 -15.21 -8.89
C THR A 209 13.81 -14.25 -7.74
N MET A 210 12.85 -14.58 -6.86
CA MET A 210 12.58 -13.83 -5.63
C MET A 210 13.53 -14.22 -4.49
N LYS A 211 13.89 -15.50 -4.38
CA LYS A 211 14.78 -16.02 -3.32
C LYS A 211 16.21 -15.51 -3.41
N LYS A 212 16.69 -15.11 -4.60
CA LYS A 212 18.02 -14.53 -4.79
C LYS A 212 18.25 -13.28 -3.92
N ASN A 213 17.18 -12.58 -3.51
CA ASN A 213 17.21 -11.41 -2.64
C ASN A 213 17.05 -11.73 -1.13
N ILE A 214 16.84 -12.99 -0.76
CA ILE A 214 16.63 -13.42 0.65
C ILE A 214 17.87 -14.16 1.19
N LEU A 215 18.73 -14.69 0.32
CA LEU A 215 19.82 -15.60 0.67
C LEU A 215 21.24 -15.05 0.40
N VAL A 216 21.42 -13.73 0.21
CA VAL A 216 22.75 -13.13 0.02
C VAL A 216 23.15 -12.29 1.22
N LYS A 217 23.55 -12.98 2.29
CA LYS A 217 24.86 -12.88 2.98
C LYS A 217 24.83 -13.70 4.27
#